data_AF-A0A2T4VIE9-F1
#
_entry.id   AF-A0A2T4VIE9-F1
#
_cell.length_a   1.000
_cell.length_b   1.000
_cell.length_c   1.000
_cell.angle_alpha   90.00
_cell.angle_beta   90.00
_cell.angle_gamma   90.00
#
_symmetry.space_group_name_H-M   'P 1'
#
loop_
_entity.id
_entity.type
_entity.pdbx_description
1 polymer ?
#
loop_
_entity_poly.entity_id
_entity_poly.type
_entity_poly.pdbx_seq_one_letter_code
_entity_poly.pdbx_strand_id
1 'polypeptide(L)'
;MARPIAEDDFNIEVLKLMLQLAWSDGQIDQQEVGTILGAARSWGVPELEVATLKKALEGTATPPAPDLALLRDRADEVFEAARALIACDGQLRAAETEMLEELRIILSPSH
;
A
#
# COMPACT_ATOMS: atom_id res chain seq x y z
N MET A 1 16.89 -18.68 8.93
CA MET A 1 16.87 -17.22 9.10
C MET A 1 15.48 -16.87 9.60
N ALA A 2 15.34 -16.47 10.86
CA ALA A 2 14.05 -16.05 11.40
C ALA A 2 13.69 -14.73 10.73
N ARG A 3 12.68 -14.72 9.87
CA ARG A 3 12.14 -13.46 9.37
C ARG A 3 11.49 -12.78 10.57
N PRO A 4 11.90 -11.55 10.95
CA PRO A 4 11.27 -10.89 12.08
C PRO A 4 9.82 -10.62 11.70
N ILE A 5 8.89 -11.21 12.45
CA ILE A 5 7.44 -11.09 12.25
C ILE A 5 7.04 -9.61 12.07
N ALA A 6 7.74 -8.70 12.74
CA ALA A 6 7.57 -7.25 12.62
C ALA A 6 7.82 -6.66 11.21
N GLU A 7 8.73 -7.23 10.41
CA GLU A 7 8.94 -6.78 9.02
C GLU A 7 7.82 -7.27 8.11
N ASP A 8 7.35 -8.51 8.31
CA ASP A 8 6.21 -9.05 7.56
C ASP A 8 4.95 -8.23 7.84
N ASP A 9 4.67 -7.94 9.12
CA ASP A 9 3.52 -7.14 9.54
C ASP A 9 3.57 -5.73 8.94
N PHE A 10 4.72 -5.06 9.00
CA PHE A 10 4.90 -3.75 8.38
C PHE A 10 4.66 -3.78 6.86
N ASN A 11 5.27 -4.74 6.15
CA ASN A 11 5.11 -4.87 4.71
C ASN A 11 3.65 -5.14 4.31
N ILE A 12 2.92 -5.91 5.11
CA ILE A 12 1.48 -6.13 4.92
C ILE A 12 0.74 -4.80 5.04
N GLU A 13 0.98 -4.01 6.09
CA GLU A 13 0.29 -2.73 6.27
C GLU A 13 0.61 -1.73 5.14
N VAL A 14 1.84 -1.71 4.63
CA VAL A 14 2.22 -0.90 3.46
C VAL A 14 1.44 -1.32 2.22
N LEU A 15 1.27 -2.62 1.98
CA LEU A 15 0.49 -3.12 0.84
C LEU A 15 -0.99 -2.79 0.96
N LYS A 16 -1.57 -2.85 2.16
CA LYS A 16 -2.97 -2.45 2.40
C LYS A 16 -3.18 -0.98 2.10
N LEU A 17 -2.21 -0.14 2.49
CA LEU A 17 -2.22 1.28 2.17
C LEU A 17 -2.13 1.54 0.66
N MET A 18 -1.18 0.91 -0.03
CA MET A 18 -1.03 0.99 -1.48
C MET A 18 -2.32 0.58 -2.20
N LEU A 19 -2.95 -0.49 -1.73
CA LEU A 19 -4.23 -0.96 -2.23
C LEU A 19 -5.35 0.07 -1.99
N GLN A 20 -5.39 0.73 -0.84
CA GLN A 20 -6.38 1.77 -0.55
C GLN A 20 -6.18 3.01 -1.42
N LEU A 21 -4.93 3.37 -1.72
CA LEU A 21 -4.60 4.45 -2.67
C LEU A 21 -5.09 4.12 -4.08
N ALA A 22 -4.80 2.92 -4.58
CA ALA A 22 -5.27 2.46 -5.89
C ALA A 22 -6.80 2.33 -5.96
N TRP A 23 -7.48 2.08 -4.84
CA TRP A 23 -8.94 2.04 -4.76
C TRP A 23 -9.61 3.42 -4.67
N SER A 24 -8.83 4.49 -4.47
CA SER A 24 -9.36 5.80 -4.09
C SER A 24 -10.28 6.46 -5.12
N ASP A 25 -10.02 6.21 -6.40
CA ASP A 25 -10.82 6.68 -7.53
C ASP A 25 -11.89 5.65 -7.96
N GLY A 26 -11.98 4.52 -7.24
CA GLY A 26 -12.89 3.42 -7.52
C GLY A 26 -12.51 2.59 -8.76
N GLN A 27 -11.33 2.80 -9.35
CA GLN A 27 -10.85 2.06 -10.51
C GLN A 27 -9.37 1.69 -10.35
N ILE A 28 -9.10 0.42 -10.08
CA ILE A 28 -7.73 -0.10 -10.09
C ILE A 28 -7.37 -0.59 -11.48
N ASP A 29 -6.26 -0.10 -12.03
CA ASP A 29 -5.74 -0.54 -13.30
C ASP A 29 -4.84 -1.78 -13.17
N GLN A 30 -4.76 -2.59 -14.24
CA GLN A 30 -3.96 -3.83 -14.22
C GLN A 30 -2.48 -3.59 -13.90
N GLN A 31 -1.97 -2.39 -14.18
CA GLN A 31 -0.61 -1.98 -13.88
C GLN A 31 -0.37 -1.79 -12.38
N GLU A 32 -1.34 -1.20 -11.67
CA GLU A 32 -1.31 -1.05 -10.22
C GLU A 32 -1.46 -2.41 -9.54
N VAL A 33 -2.37 -3.26 -10.04
CA VAL A 33 -2.49 -4.67 -9.60
C VAL A 33 -1.14 -5.39 -9.71
N GLY A 34 -0.48 -5.27 -10.86
CA GLY A 34 0.83 -5.86 -11.09
C GLY A 34 1.90 -5.35 -10.13
N THR A 35 1.86 -4.05 -9.83
CA THR A 35 2.80 -3.38 -8.93
C THR A 35 2.61 -3.84 -7.48
N ILE A 36 1.37 -3.86 -6.98
CA ILE A 36 1.05 -4.29 -5.62
C ILE A 36 1.40 -5.77 -5.43
N LEU A 37 1.04 -6.64 -6.39
CA LEU A 37 1.38 -8.06 -6.31
C LEU A 37 2.89 -8.31 -6.46
N GLY A 38 3.57 -7.51 -7.28
CA GLY A 38 5.03 -7.55 -7.45
C GLY A 38 5.77 -7.16 -6.18
N ALA A 39 5.33 -6.08 -5.52
CA ALA A 39 5.84 -5.62 -4.24
C ALA A 39 5.64 -6.68 -3.16
N ALA A 40 4.43 -7.25 -3.06
CA ALA A 40 4.12 -8.28 -2.07
C ALA A 40 5.03 -9.51 -2.19
N ARG A 41 5.30 -9.97 -3.43
CA ARG A 41 6.23 -11.08 -3.69
C ARG A 41 7.68 -10.70 -3.36
N SER A 42 8.10 -9.49 -3.70
CA SER A 42 9.47 -9.01 -3.49
C SER A 42 9.79 -8.84 -2.01
N TRP A 43 8.81 -8.39 -1.22
CA TRP A 43 8.91 -8.24 0.23
C TRP A 43 8.67 -9.56 0.98
N GLY A 44 8.32 -10.63 0.25
CA GLY A 44 8.15 -11.97 0.79
C GLY A 44 6.87 -12.15 1.61
N VAL A 45 5.87 -11.29 1.43
CA VAL A 45 4.61 -11.33 2.19
C VAL A 45 3.94 -12.70 2.05
N PRO A 46 3.37 -13.26 3.15
CA PRO A 46 2.75 -14.59 3.12
C PRO A 46 1.67 -14.72 2.04
N GLU A 47 1.63 -15.88 1.37
CA GLU A 47 0.69 -16.13 0.26
C GLU A 47 -0.78 -15.95 0.66
N LEU A 48 -1.13 -16.22 1.92
CA LEU A 48 -2.47 -16.01 2.46
C LEU A 48 -2.89 -14.53 2.41
N GLU A 49 -1.97 -13.63 2.77
CA GLU A 49 -2.20 -12.19 2.72
C GLU A 49 -2.27 -11.70 1.27
N VAL A 50 -1.37 -12.19 0.42
CA VAL A 50 -1.39 -11.91 -1.02
C VAL A 50 -2.72 -12.33 -1.65
N ALA A 51 -3.29 -13.48 -1.26
CA ALA A 51 -4.59 -13.93 -1.75
C ALA A 51 -5.74 -13.01 -1.31
N THR A 52 -5.67 -12.44 -0.09
CA THR A 52 -6.64 -11.46 0.40
C THR A 52 -6.54 -10.15 -0.38
N LEU A 53 -5.32 -9.63 -0.60
CA LEU A 53 -5.08 -8.44 -1.40
C LEU A 53 -5.57 -8.63 -2.85
N LYS A 54 -5.33 -9.80 -3.43
CA LYS A 54 -5.79 -10.16 -4.78
C LYS A 54 -7.32 -10.11 -4.91
N LYS A 55 -8.06 -10.58 -3.92
CA LYS A 55 -9.54 -10.50 -3.92
C LYS A 55 -10.03 -9.06 -3.91
N ALA A 56 -9.36 -8.19 -3.16
CA ALA A 56 -9.66 -6.77 -3.14
C ALA A 56 -9.29 -6.09 -4.46
N LEU A 57 -8.17 -6.47 -5.10
CA LEU A 57 -7.80 -5.98 -6.43
C LEU A 57 -8.79 -6.40 -7.52
N GLU A 58 -9.42 -7.57 -7.38
CA GLU A 58 -10.43 -8.10 -8.31
C GLU A 58 -11.84 -7.50 -8.10
N GLY A 59 -12.01 -6.55 -7.17
CA GLY A 59 -13.33 -5.97 -6.86
C GLY A 59 -14.27 -6.92 -6.12
N THR A 60 -13.79 -8.08 -5.69
CA THR A 60 -14.61 -9.11 -5.01
C THR A 60 -14.69 -8.89 -3.50
N ALA A 61 -13.86 -8.00 -2.96
CA ALA A 61 -13.82 -7.63 -1.56
C ALA A 61 -13.41 -6.15 -1.41
N THR A 62 -13.85 -5.53 -0.32
CA THR A 62 -13.36 -4.20 0.08
C THR A 62 -11.91 -4.31 0.54
N PRO A 63 -11.03 -3.35 0.20
CA PRO A 63 -9.67 -3.36 0.70
C PRO A 63 -9.64 -3.28 2.23
N PRO A 64 -8.79 -4.09 2.89
CA PRO A 64 -8.58 -3.97 4.33
C PRO A 64 -7.97 -2.60 4.67
N ALA A 65 -8.42 -1.99 5.77
CA ALA A 65 -7.81 -0.75 6.26
C ALA A 65 -6.38 -1.03 6.78
N PRO A 66 -5.40 -0.19 6.43
CA PRO A 66 -4.03 -0.30 6.95
C PRO A 66 -3.97 0.20 8.39
N ASP A 67 -3.06 -0.38 9.18
CA ASP A 67 -2.71 0.11 10.51
C ASP A 67 -1.77 1.31 10.39
N LEU A 68 -2.36 2.50 10.32
CA LEU A 68 -1.64 3.76 10.27
C LEU A 68 -0.77 4.02 11.50
N ALA A 69 -1.07 3.40 12.65
CA ALA A 69 -0.24 3.53 13.84
C ALA A 69 1.09 2.80 13.67
N LEU A 70 1.07 1.60 13.08
CA LEU A 70 2.29 0.84 12.74
C LEU A 70 3.10 1.54 11.63
N LEU A 71 2.41 2.10 10.64
CA LEU A 71 3.05 2.78 9.51
C LEU A 71 3.74 4.09 9.90
N ARG A 72 3.25 4.77 10.95
CA ARG A 72 3.81 6.04 11.42
C ARG A 72 5.25 5.94 11.89
N ASP A 73 5.64 4.81 12.47
CA ASP A 73 7.00 4.59 12.97
C ASP A 73 8.06 4.57 11.84
N ARG A 74 7.64 4.31 10.60
CA ARG A 74 8.50 4.24 9.41
C ARG A 74 7.90 5.02 8.24
N ALA A 75 7.32 6.18 8.53
CA ALA A 75 6.57 6.98 7.57
C ALA A 75 7.32 7.22 6.24
N ASP A 76 8.64 7.46 6.29
CA ASP A 76 9.45 7.68 5.08
C ASP A 76 9.39 6.50 4.11
N GLU A 77 9.48 5.27 4.62
CA GLU A 77 9.43 4.05 3.78
C GLU A 77 8.04 3.85 3.17
N VAL A 78 7.01 4.23 3.92
CA VAL A 78 5.62 4.20 3.46
C VAL A 78 5.42 5.19 2.32
N PHE A 79 5.99 6.40 2.41
CA PHE A 79 5.95 7.38 1.33
C PHE A 79 6.69 6.90 0.08
N GLU A 80 7.85 6.29 0.23
CA GLU A 80 8.59 5.76 -0.91
C GLU A 80 7.82 4.63 -1.61
N ALA A 81 7.18 3.73 -0.86
CA ALA A 81 6.33 2.69 -1.43
C ALA A 81 5.11 3.26 -2.17
N ALA A 82 4.44 4.26 -1.56
CA ALA A 82 3.30 4.93 -2.19
C ALA A 82 3.71 5.71 -3.45
N ARG A 83 4.86 6.41 -3.42
CA ARG A 83 5.44 7.07 -4.60
C ARG A 83 5.79 6.08 -5.69
N ALA A 84 6.33 4.92 -5.34
CA ALA A 84 6.67 3.88 -6.32
C ALA A 84 5.43 3.31 -7.02
N LEU A 85 4.30 3.16 -6.30
CA LEU A 85 3.03 2.76 -6.89
C LEU A 85 2.58 3.76 -7.96
N ILE A 86 2.53 5.03 -7.59
CA ILE A 86 2.03 6.11 -8.43
C ILE A 86 2.97 6.38 -9.62
N ALA A 87 4.28 6.30 -9.40
CA ALA A 87 5.27 6.40 -10.46
C ALA A 87 5.16 5.26 -11.48
N CYS A 88 4.56 4.12 -11.10
CA CYS A 88 4.44 2.97 -11.97
C CYS A 88 3.38 3.16 -13.06
N ASP A 89 2.27 3.88 -12.81
CA ASP A 89 1.27 4.22 -13.85
C ASP A 89 1.70 5.45 -14.68
N GLY A 90 2.66 6.23 -14.17
CA GLY A 90 3.19 7.42 -14.85
C GLY A 90 2.20 8.59 -14.95
N GLN A 91 0.98 8.41 -14.44
CA GLN A 91 -0.06 9.42 -14.32
C GLN A 91 -0.40 9.62 -12.85
N LEU A 92 0.19 10.66 -12.23
CA LEU A 92 -0.30 11.18 -10.96
C LEU A 92 -1.71 11.73 -11.18
N ARG A 93 -2.72 10.99 -10.74
CA ARG A 93 -4.10 11.47 -10.70
C ARG A 93 -4.20 12.50 -9.57
N ALA A 94 -5.12 13.46 -9.74
CA ALA A 94 -5.36 14.49 -8.72
C ALA A 94 -5.77 13.87 -7.38
N ALA A 95 -6.58 12.80 -7.40
CA ALA A 95 -7.03 12.08 -6.21
C ALA A 95 -5.89 11.38 -5.46
N GLU A 96 -4.94 10.76 -6.17
CA GLU A 96 -3.77 10.11 -5.55
C GLU A 96 -2.83 11.13 -4.92
N THR A 97 -2.68 12.30 -5.56
CA THR A 97 -1.88 13.41 -5.04
C THR A 97 -2.48 13.94 -3.74
N GLU A 98 -3.80 14.15 -3.73
CA GLU A 98 -4.54 14.60 -2.54
C GLU A 98 -4.42 13.59 -1.40
N MET A 99 -4.63 12.29 -1.67
CA MET A 99 -4.43 11.25 -0.66
C MET A 99 -2.99 11.15 -0.16
N LEU A 100 -1.98 11.36 -1.01
CA LEU A 100 -0.58 11.40 -0.56
C LEU A 100 -0.32 12.59 0.39
N GLU A 101 -0.89 13.75 0.09
CA GLU A 101 -0.78 14.92 0.96
C GLU A 101 -1.48 14.71 2.29
N GLU A 102 -2.68 14.12 2.28
CA GLU A 102 -3.39 13.71 3.49
C GLU A 102 -2.58 12.69 4.29
N LEU A 103 -2.02 11.68 3.63
CA LEU A 103 -1.16 10.70 4.28
C LEU A 103 0.03 11.36 4.95
N ARG A 104 0.62 12.36 4.30
CA ARG A 104 1.75 13.13 4.84
C ARG A 104 1.36 13.87 6.09
N ILE A 105 0.16 14.43 6.15
CA ILE A 105 -0.35 15.09 7.34
C ILE A 105 -0.59 14.06 8.46
N ILE A 106 -1.17 12.90 8.15
CA ILE A 106 -1.51 11.86 9.13
C ILE A 106 -0.26 11.18 9.71
N LEU A 107 0.70 10.84 8.86
CA LEU A 107 1.92 10.13 9.24
C LEU A 107 3.02 11.07 9.75
N SER A 108 2.95 12.37 9.48
CA SER A 108 3.88 13.32 10.09
C SER A 108 3.74 13.26 11.62
N PRO A 109 4.85 13.19 12.37
CA PRO A 109 4.80 13.45 13.79
C PRO A 109 4.29 14.89 13.96
N SER A 110 3.11 15.05 14.58
CA SER A 110 2.65 16.36 15.02
C SER A 110 3.74 16.93 15.91
N HIS A 111 4.31 18.05 15.47
CA HIS A 111 5.45 18.69 16.12
C HIS A 111 5.10 19.18 17.53
#